data_AF-A0A5N1J2S9-F1
#
_entry.id   AF-A0A5N1J2S9-F1
#
_cell.length_a   1.000
_cell.length_b   1.000
_cell.length_c   1.000
_cell.angle_alpha   90.00
_cell.angle_beta   90.00
_cell.angle_gamma   90.00
#
_symmetry.space_group_name_H-M   'P 1'
#
loop_
_entity.id
_entity.type
_entity.pdbx_description
1 polymer ?
#
loop_
_entity_poly.entity_id
_entity_poly.type
_entity_poly.pdbx_seq_one_letter_code
_entity_poly.pdbx_strand_id
1 'polypeptide(L)'
;MRASRENQGSREGGEDRAPRENRPSRDRSYNAYKAEGEKRTSSREDRPERGDRPARESRTGRPDRVADRRGRSAAPEAMGEAPNYTGLKRYSNRDKSKRSEDLSADGQLRLNRYIANAGICSRREADELIAAGEIRVNGEVITELGYKVQPTDSVQYGKKNLSREKLVYVLLNKPKDFITTTEDPEGRKTVMDLVKNASKERIFPVGRLDRNTTGLLLFTNDGELAQKLTHPSHKNSKIYQVELDKPITKDDFQKIVDGLELEDGKAEVDDLALIGNTNKFLGIEIHIGRNRIVRRIFESLGYEVVTLDRVQYAGLTKKDLPRGNWRFLTEKEVIRLKYFL
;
A
#
# COMPACT_ATOMS: atom_id res chain seq x y z
N MET A 1 66.90 9.73 40.42
CA MET A 1 66.91 8.25 40.46
C MET A 1 66.98 7.74 39.02
N ARG A 2 67.91 6.80 38.77
CA ARG A 2 68.05 5.80 37.68
C ARG A 2 67.01 5.81 36.54
N ALA A 3 67.28 5.44 35.30
CA ALA A 3 68.46 5.19 34.47
C ALA A 3 67.89 4.84 33.07
N SER A 4 68.64 5.18 32.03
CA SER A 4 68.38 4.98 30.60
C SER A 4 68.22 3.50 30.18
N ARG A 5 67.53 3.23 29.05
CA ARG A 5 68.16 2.75 27.80
C ARG A 5 67.18 2.49 26.65
N GLU A 6 67.63 2.97 25.50
CA GLU A 6 67.16 2.73 24.14
C GLU A 6 67.43 1.30 23.67
N ASN A 7 66.71 0.84 22.63
CA ASN A 7 67.34 0.06 21.57
C ASN A 7 66.68 0.32 20.21
N GLN A 8 67.53 0.51 19.19
CA GLN A 8 67.24 0.80 17.78
C GLN A 8 67.48 -0.43 16.89
N GLY A 9 66.85 -0.45 15.69
CA GLY A 9 67.34 -1.02 14.40
C GLY A 9 67.44 -2.55 14.30
N SER A 10 67.17 -3.24 13.17
CA SER A 10 67.25 -2.92 11.72
C SER A 10 66.63 -4.09 10.90
N ARG A 11 65.86 -3.83 9.81
CA ARG A 11 66.09 -4.14 8.35
C ARG A 11 66.63 -5.55 8.00
N GLU A 12 66.31 -6.28 6.92
CA GLU A 12 65.66 -6.08 5.60
C GLU A 12 65.56 -7.44 4.84
N GLY A 13 64.67 -7.55 3.83
CA GLY A 13 64.77 -8.43 2.63
C GLY A 13 64.37 -9.91 2.80
N GLY A 14 63.66 -10.60 1.89
CA GLY A 14 63.20 -10.35 0.51
C GLY A 14 62.89 -11.72 -0.16
N GLU A 15 62.24 -11.71 -1.33
CA GLU A 15 62.02 -12.83 -2.29
C GLU A 15 60.85 -13.82 -1.97
N ASP A 16 60.02 -14.31 -2.89
CA ASP A 16 59.90 -14.09 -4.34
C ASP A 16 58.54 -14.57 -4.89
N ARG A 17 58.32 -14.21 -6.16
CA ARG A 17 57.24 -14.36 -7.15
C ARG A 17 56.39 -15.65 -7.23
N ALA A 18 55.17 -15.45 -7.78
CA ALA A 18 54.20 -16.43 -8.30
C ALA A 18 54.73 -17.29 -9.47
N PRO A 19 54.01 -18.35 -9.93
CA PRO A 19 53.00 -18.12 -10.97
C PRO A 19 51.75 -19.05 -10.97
N ARG A 20 50.77 -18.63 -11.80
CA ARG A 20 49.59 -19.37 -12.28
C ARG A 20 49.96 -20.61 -13.11
N GLU A 21 49.12 -21.65 -13.11
CA GLU A 21 48.28 -22.08 -14.27
C GLU A 21 47.77 -23.54 -14.19
N ASN A 22 46.56 -23.70 -14.77
CA ASN A 22 46.02 -24.84 -15.54
C ASN A 22 45.30 -26.06 -14.92
N ARG A 23 44.07 -26.23 -15.45
CA ARG A 23 43.14 -27.38 -15.45
C ARG A 23 43.73 -28.62 -16.16
N PRO A 24 43.13 -29.83 -16.00
CA PRO A 24 42.06 -30.33 -16.91
C PRO A 24 40.90 -31.02 -16.14
N SER A 25 39.61 -30.84 -16.46
CA SER A 25 38.79 -31.35 -17.59
C SER A 25 38.51 -32.87 -17.57
N ARG A 26 37.24 -33.23 -17.33
CA ARG A 26 36.45 -34.45 -17.72
C ARG A 26 35.23 -34.55 -16.80
N ASP A 27 34.04 -35.01 -17.17
CA ASP A 27 33.39 -35.39 -18.43
C ASP A 27 31.91 -35.70 -18.07
N ARG A 28 31.07 -35.89 -19.10
CA ARG A 28 29.66 -36.37 -19.13
C ARG A 28 28.56 -35.30 -19.08
N SER A 29 27.86 -34.93 -20.17
CA SER A 29 27.28 -35.59 -21.36
C SER A 29 25.80 -35.96 -21.25
N TYR A 30 25.12 -35.79 -22.40
CA TYR A 30 23.71 -36.01 -22.76
C TYR A 30 22.71 -34.90 -22.36
N ASN A 31 21.91 -34.30 -23.25
CA ASN A 31 21.45 -34.74 -24.57
C ASN A 31 21.04 -33.55 -25.45
N ALA A 32 21.34 -33.64 -26.74
CA ALA A 32 21.01 -32.68 -27.78
C ALA A 32 19.96 -33.28 -28.73
N TYR A 33 18.93 -32.52 -29.08
CA TYR A 33 18.20 -32.72 -30.33
C TYR A 33 18.02 -31.38 -31.03
N LYS A 34 18.62 -31.32 -32.22
CA LYS A 34 18.57 -30.23 -33.20
C LYS A 34 17.24 -30.23 -33.94
N ALA A 35 16.88 -29.04 -34.38
CA ALA A 35 15.86 -28.74 -35.39
C ALA A 35 16.33 -29.08 -36.82
N GLU A 36 15.36 -29.27 -37.72
CA GLU A 36 15.31 -28.79 -39.13
C GLU A 36 13.87 -29.06 -39.64
N GLY A 37 13.11 -28.06 -40.13
CA GLY A 37 12.95 -27.74 -41.56
C GLY A 37 11.93 -28.69 -42.23
N GLU A 38 10.88 -28.34 -42.97
CA GLU A 38 10.58 -27.19 -43.83
C GLU A 38 9.18 -27.40 -44.52
N LYS A 39 8.64 -26.36 -45.18
CA LYS A 39 7.55 -26.33 -46.24
C LYS A 39 6.08 -26.26 -45.78
N ARG A 40 5.41 -25.09 -45.90
CA ARG A 40 4.65 -24.51 -47.05
C ARG A 40 3.44 -25.40 -47.47
N THR A 41 2.20 -24.91 -47.45
CA THR A 41 1.58 -24.17 -48.57
C THR A 41 0.31 -23.40 -48.15
N SER A 42 0.10 -22.28 -48.82
CA SER A 42 -1.09 -21.42 -48.90
C SER A 42 -2.13 -21.96 -49.88
N SER A 43 -3.43 -21.69 -49.71
CA SER A 43 -4.27 -21.00 -50.72
C SER A 43 -5.70 -20.72 -50.24
N ARG A 44 -6.21 -19.61 -50.78
CA ARG A 44 -7.53 -18.98 -50.65
C ARG A 44 -8.40 -19.39 -51.85
N GLU A 45 -9.71 -19.09 -51.72
CA GLU A 45 -10.77 -19.05 -52.76
C GLU A 45 -11.30 -20.45 -53.15
N ASP A 46 -12.61 -20.72 -53.21
CA ASP A 46 -13.57 -20.11 -54.14
C ASP A 46 -15.05 -20.46 -53.81
N ARG A 47 -15.98 -19.72 -54.44
CA ARG A 47 -17.45 -19.85 -54.39
C ARG A 47 -17.99 -20.35 -55.75
N PRO A 48 -19.17 -21.01 -55.81
CA PRO A 48 -20.24 -20.56 -56.74
C PRO A 48 -21.67 -20.65 -56.13
N GLU A 49 -22.55 -19.64 -56.29
CA GLU A 49 -23.72 -19.52 -57.21
C GLU A 49 -24.84 -20.57 -57.03
N ARG A 50 -26.03 -20.22 -56.49
CA ARG A 50 -27.24 -19.54 -57.04
C ARG A 50 -28.28 -20.55 -57.59
N GLY A 51 -29.46 -20.60 -56.96
CA GLY A 51 -30.62 -21.36 -57.40
C GLY A 51 -31.92 -20.77 -56.83
N ASP A 52 -32.91 -20.60 -57.69
CA ASP A 52 -34.09 -19.75 -57.60
C ASP A 52 -35.33 -20.39 -56.92
N ARG A 53 -36.23 -19.50 -56.43
CA ARG A 53 -37.72 -19.61 -56.31
C ARG A 53 -38.41 -20.15 -55.03
N PRO A 54 -39.68 -19.71 -54.76
CA PRO A 54 -40.11 -19.26 -53.44
C PRO A 54 -41.40 -19.92 -52.87
N ALA A 55 -41.83 -19.38 -51.71
CA ALA A 55 -43.15 -19.42 -51.06
C ALA A 55 -43.46 -20.60 -50.11
N ARG A 56 -43.59 -20.31 -48.81
CA ARG A 56 -44.89 -20.19 -48.09
C ARG A 56 -44.71 -19.94 -46.58
N GLU A 57 -45.39 -18.89 -46.10
CA GLU A 57 -45.96 -18.60 -44.77
C GLU A 57 -45.71 -19.62 -43.62
N SER A 58 -45.41 -19.29 -42.36
CA SER A 58 -45.88 -18.17 -41.53
C SER A 58 -45.19 -18.12 -40.14
N ARG A 59 -45.09 -16.90 -39.58
CA ARG A 59 -45.09 -16.51 -38.14
C ARG A 59 -43.92 -17.03 -37.27
N THR A 60 -43.00 -16.19 -36.80
CA THR A 60 -43.19 -15.25 -35.67
C THR A 60 -41.92 -14.40 -35.46
N GLY A 61 -42.05 -13.14 -35.05
CA GLY A 61 -40.92 -12.34 -34.52
C GLY A 61 -40.92 -10.88 -34.97
N ARG A 62 -41.33 -9.96 -34.08
CA ARG A 62 -41.35 -8.51 -34.27
C ARG A 62 -39.93 -7.92 -34.42
N PRO A 63 -39.76 -6.80 -35.15
CA PRO A 63 -38.44 -6.26 -35.50
C PRO A 63 -37.82 -5.44 -34.37
N ASP A 64 -36.50 -5.61 -34.19
CA ASP A 64 -35.65 -4.79 -33.34
C ASP A 64 -35.60 -3.35 -33.86
N ARG A 65 -36.20 -2.44 -33.10
CA ARG A 65 -35.96 -1.00 -33.24
C ARG A 65 -34.63 -0.65 -32.59
N VAL A 66 -33.65 -0.31 -33.41
CA VAL A 66 -32.47 0.46 -33.01
C VAL A 66 -32.96 1.82 -32.52
N ALA A 67 -33.11 1.94 -31.20
CA ALA A 67 -33.38 3.20 -30.53
C ALA A 67 -32.09 3.72 -29.89
N ASP A 68 -31.58 4.79 -30.48
CA ASP A 68 -30.51 5.65 -30.00
C ASP A 68 -30.73 6.03 -28.52
N ARG A 69 -29.99 5.39 -27.60
CA ARG A 69 -29.98 5.74 -26.18
C ARG A 69 -28.91 6.80 -25.94
N ARG A 70 -29.20 8.02 -26.40
CA ARG A 70 -28.63 9.22 -25.79
C ARG A 70 -29.32 9.43 -24.44
N GLY A 71 -28.54 9.54 -23.37
CA GLY A 71 -29.03 10.03 -22.08
C GLY A 71 -29.52 8.98 -21.07
N ARG A 72 -28.82 7.86 -20.89
CA ARG A 72 -28.93 7.10 -19.64
C ARG A 72 -27.99 7.73 -18.61
N SER A 73 -28.57 8.51 -17.70
CA SER A 73 -27.96 8.81 -16.40
C SER A 73 -27.34 7.53 -15.84
N ALA A 74 -26.05 7.60 -15.51
CA ALA A 74 -25.32 6.49 -14.92
C ALA A 74 -26.12 5.98 -13.71
N ALA A 75 -26.53 4.72 -13.75
CA ALA A 75 -27.04 4.07 -12.55
C ALA A 75 -25.97 4.22 -11.46
N PRO A 76 -26.34 4.53 -10.20
CA PRO A 76 -25.36 4.62 -9.13
C PRO A 76 -24.56 3.31 -9.11
N GLU A 77 -23.24 3.41 -9.25
CA GLU A 77 -22.34 2.26 -9.15
C GLU A 77 -22.68 1.51 -7.86
N ALA A 78 -22.97 0.21 -7.97
CA ALA A 78 -23.32 -0.60 -6.82
C ALA A 78 -22.18 -0.56 -5.81
N MET A 79 -22.52 -0.25 -4.55
CA MET A 79 -21.55 -0.19 -3.47
C MET A 79 -20.91 -1.57 -3.28
N GLY A 80 -19.58 -1.62 -3.25
CA GLY A 80 -18.83 -2.84 -3.00
C GLY A 80 -19.15 -3.43 -1.63
N GLU A 81 -19.07 -4.76 -1.52
CA GLU A 81 -19.22 -5.47 -0.25
C GLU A 81 -17.86 -6.01 0.19
N ALA A 82 -17.41 -5.59 1.37
CA ALA A 82 -16.14 -6.05 1.92
C ALA A 82 -16.16 -7.58 2.15
N PRO A 83 -15.06 -8.31 1.93
CA PRO A 83 -14.97 -9.73 2.25
C PRO A 83 -15.25 -10.03 3.73
N ASN A 84 -15.82 -11.20 4.01
CA ASN A 84 -15.88 -11.71 5.37
C ASN A 84 -14.55 -12.40 5.73
N TYR A 85 -13.72 -11.73 6.53
CA TYR A 85 -12.42 -12.24 6.99
C TYR A 85 -12.56 -13.25 8.15
N THR A 86 -13.18 -14.39 7.90
CA THR A 86 -13.58 -15.37 8.94
C THR A 86 -12.40 -16.11 9.58
N GLY A 87 -11.32 -16.33 8.85
CA GLY A 87 -10.08 -17.00 9.28
C GLY A 87 -9.20 -16.18 10.23
N LEU A 88 -9.43 -14.86 10.35
CA LEU A 88 -8.75 -14.00 11.33
C LEU A 88 -8.89 -14.52 12.78
N LYS A 89 -10.02 -15.15 13.12
CA LYS A 89 -10.31 -15.65 14.47
C LYS A 89 -9.33 -16.72 14.95
N ARG A 90 -8.73 -17.48 14.03
CA ARG A 90 -7.74 -18.52 14.37
C ARG A 90 -6.42 -17.90 14.83
N TYR A 91 -6.05 -16.74 14.30
CA TYR A 91 -4.82 -16.03 14.65
C TYR A 91 -4.99 -15.14 15.89
N SER A 92 -6.19 -14.57 16.11
CA SER A 92 -6.45 -13.70 17.26
C SER A 92 -6.30 -14.36 18.63
N ASN A 93 -6.42 -15.70 18.72
CA ASN A 93 -6.20 -16.42 19.97
C ASN A 93 -4.72 -16.62 20.33
N ARG A 94 -3.82 -16.55 19.34
CA ARG A 94 -2.37 -16.73 19.54
C ARG A 94 -1.69 -15.44 20.02
N ASP A 95 -2.27 -14.29 19.69
CA ASP A 95 -1.71 -12.94 19.94
C ASP A 95 -2.29 -12.26 21.20
N LYS A 96 -3.05 -13.00 22.03
CA LYS A 96 -3.60 -12.46 23.29
C LYS A 96 -2.52 -12.00 24.27
N SER A 97 -1.27 -12.45 24.14
CA SER A 97 -0.15 -12.02 25.00
C SER A 97 0.43 -10.65 24.65
N LYS A 98 0.13 -10.08 23.45
CA LYS A 98 0.58 -8.74 23.04
C LYS A 98 -0.54 -7.69 22.98
N ARG A 99 -1.78 -8.09 23.24
CA ARG A 99 -2.99 -7.24 23.16
C ARG A 99 -3.12 -6.23 24.32
N SER A 100 -2.09 -6.11 25.16
CA SER A 100 -2.11 -5.48 26.48
C SER A 100 -1.75 -4.00 26.51
N GLU A 101 -1.41 -3.36 25.39
CA GLU A 101 -0.90 -1.98 25.44
C GLU A 101 -1.99 -0.90 25.36
N ASP A 102 -3.23 -1.24 24.97
CA ASP A 102 -4.23 -0.23 24.58
C ASP A 102 -5.66 -0.50 25.09
N LEU A 103 -5.93 -1.71 25.57
CA LEU A 103 -6.98 -1.94 26.57
C LEU A 103 -6.33 -1.62 27.90
N SER A 104 -6.97 -0.84 28.77
CA SER A 104 -6.50 -0.81 30.15
C SER A 104 -6.51 -2.25 30.70
N ALA A 105 -5.70 -2.53 31.72
CA ALA A 105 -5.57 -3.89 32.28
C ALA A 105 -6.92 -4.55 32.67
N ASP A 106 -7.98 -3.74 32.73
CA ASP A 106 -9.39 -4.04 32.98
C ASP A 106 -10.24 -4.40 31.74
N GLY A 107 -9.70 -4.34 30.51
CA GLY A 107 -10.44 -4.66 29.28
C GLY A 107 -11.41 -3.57 28.80
N GLN A 108 -11.29 -2.34 29.31
CA GLN A 108 -12.17 -1.23 28.96
C GLN A 108 -11.70 -0.46 27.70
N LEU A 109 -12.65 0.09 26.95
CA LEU A 109 -12.40 0.87 25.73
C LEU A 109 -12.89 2.31 25.92
N ARG A 110 -12.09 3.31 25.53
CA ARG A 110 -12.54 4.71 25.57
C ARG A 110 -13.78 4.92 24.69
N LEU A 111 -14.79 5.63 25.19
CA LEU A 111 -16.09 5.84 24.56
C LEU A 111 -15.96 6.46 23.15
N ASN A 112 -15.09 7.46 22.98
CA ASN A 112 -14.86 8.08 21.67
C ASN A 112 -14.32 7.08 20.62
N ARG A 113 -13.51 6.11 21.04
CA ARG A 113 -13.01 5.04 20.18
C ARG A 113 -14.09 4.01 19.90
N TYR A 114 -14.96 3.71 20.86
CA TYR A 114 -16.13 2.86 20.63
C TYR A 114 -17.05 3.45 19.56
N ILE A 115 -17.41 4.74 19.67
CA ILE A 115 -18.27 5.44 18.72
C ILE A 115 -17.64 5.48 17.33
N ALA A 116 -16.34 5.78 17.23
CA ALA A 116 -15.63 5.79 15.96
C ALA A 116 -15.57 4.39 15.31
N ASN A 117 -15.36 3.33 16.11
CA ASN A 117 -15.39 1.95 15.63
C ASN A 117 -16.79 1.48 15.19
N ALA A 118 -17.84 2.17 15.65
CA ALA A 118 -19.22 1.96 15.20
C ALA A 118 -19.57 2.75 13.93
N GLY A 119 -18.60 3.46 13.33
CA GLY A 119 -18.74 4.13 12.04
C GLY A 119 -19.45 5.48 12.09
N ILE A 120 -19.80 5.99 13.27
CA ILE A 120 -20.61 7.21 13.40
C ILE A 120 -19.85 8.46 12.94
N CYS A 121 -18.64 8.64 13.44
CA CYS A 121 -17.81 9.81 13.15
C CYS A 121 -16.33 9.52 13.46
N SER A 122 -15.46 10.51 13.27
CA SER A 122 -14.07 10.45 13.75
C SER A 122 -13.99 10.48 15.28
N ARG A 123 -12.82 10.15 15.84
CA ARG A 123 -12.64 10.19 17.30
C ARG A 123 -12.81 11.59 17.91
N ARG A 124 -12.48 12.65 17.16
CA ARG A 124 -12.59 14.04 17.63
C ARG A 124 -14.04 14.50 17.62
N GLU A 125 -14.73 14.26 16.51
CA GLU A 125 -16.18 14.49 16.42
C GLU A 125 -16.93 13.65 17.46
N ALA A 126 -16.45 12.45 17.81
CA ALA A 126 -17.04 11.66 18.88
C ALA A 126 -16.87 12.32 20.26
N ASP A 127 -15.73 12.97 20.54
CA ASP A 127 -15.57 13.76 21.76
C ASP A 127 -16.54 14.97 21.78
N GLU A 128 -16.81 15.59 20.63
CA GLU A 128 -17.80 16.68 20.51
C GLU A 128 -19.24 16.18 20.77
N LEU A 129 -19.63 15.04 20.21
CA LEU A 129 -20.93 14.41 20.46
C LEU A 129 -21.12 14.01 21.93
N ILE A 130 -20.06 13.51 22.57
CA ILE A 130 -20.07 13.21 24.01
C ILE A 130 -20.27 14.50 24.79
N ALA A 131 -19.47 15.54 24.52
CA ALA A 131 -19.58 16.83 25.22
C ALA A 131 -20.97 17.48 25.04
N ALA A 132 -21.61 17.30 23.88
CA ALA A 132 -22.97 17.77 23.61
C ALA A 132 -24.07 16.96 24.32
N GLY A 133 -23.74 15.84 24.97
CA GLY A 133 -24.71 14.98 25.66
C GLY A 133 -25.57 14.14 24.71
N GLU A 134 -25.11 13.90 23.49
CA GLU A 134 -25.85 13.12 22.49
C GLU A 134 -25.66 11.60 22.63
N ILE A 135 -24.72 11.19 23.47
CA ILE A 135 -24.35 9.79 23.69
C ILE A 135 -24.90 9.31 25.03
N ARG A 136 -25.52 8.13 25.00
CA ARG A 136 -25.97 7.42 26.20
C ARG A 136 -25.21 6.11 26.37
N VAL A 137 -24.87 5.77 27.61
CA VAL A 137 -24.30 4.48 27.98
C VAL A 137 -25.21 3.87 29.04
N ASN A 138 -25.73 2.66 28.79
CA ASN A 138 -26.67 1.96 29.67
C ASN A 138 -27.90 2.79 30.06
N GLY A 139 -28.32 3.72 29.19
CA GLY A 139 -29.47 4.60 29.39
C GLY A 139 -29.15 5.98 29.98
N GLU A 140 -27.94 6.17 30.51
CA GLU A 140 -27.48 7.43 31.11
C GLU A 140 -26.73 8.29 30.09
N VAL A 141 -26.97 9.60 30.11
CA VAL A 141 -26.26 10.56 29.23
C VAL A 141 -24.86 10.77 29.77
N ILE A 142 -23.86 10.52 28.93
CA ILE A 142 -22.44 10.70 29.28
C ILE A 142 -21.91 11.94 28.58
N THR A 143 -21.39 12.88 29.38
CA THR A 143 -20.71 14.10 28.92
C THR A 143 -19.22 14.13 29.28
N GLU A 144 -18.76 13.16 30.07
CA GLU A 144 -17.37 13.08 30.53
C GLU A 144 -16.43 12.65 29.39
N LEU A 145 -15.51 13.53 29.02
CA LEU A 145 -14.45 13.20 28.08
C LEU A 145 -13.47 12.21 28.71
N GLY A 146 -13.17 11.13 27.98
CA GLY A 146 -12.27 10.08 28.48
C GLY A 146 -13.00 8.91 29.15
N TYR A 147 -14.33 8.98 29.28
CA TYR A 147 -15.15 7.87 29.76
C TYR A 147 -14.81 6.56 29.03
N LYS A 148 -14.79 5.46 29.77
CA LYS A 148 -14.48 4.13 29.24
C LYS A 148 -15.69 3.21 29.38
N VAL A 149 -15.94 2.42 28.34
CA VAL A 149 -17.01 1.44 28.25
C VAL A 149 -16.47 0.03 28.32
N GLN A 150 -17.21 -0.84 28.98
CA GLN A 150 -16.99 -2.27 29.00
C GLN A 150 -17.59 -2.94 27.76
N PRO A 151 -17.11 -4.13 27.37
CA PRO A 151 -17.70 -4.90 26.27
C PRO A 151 -19.19 -5.23 26.44
N THR A 152 -19.68 -5.23 27.68
CA THR A 152 -21.08 -5.50 28.04
C THR A 152 -21.98 -4.26 27.99
N ASP A 153 -21.40 -3.06 27.92
CA ASP A 153 -22.17 -1.82 27.97
C ASP A 153 -22.93 -1.58 26.66
N SER A 154 -24.13 -1.03 26.78
CA SER A 154 -24.95 -0.59 25.65
C SER A 154 -24.72 0.89 25.38
N VAL A 155 -24.04 1.20 24.27
CA VAL A 155 -23.81 2.59 23.84
C VAL A 155 -24.85 2.98 22.79
N GLN A 156 -25.46 4.15 22.96
CA GLN A 156 -26.53 4.67 22.11
C GLN A 156 -26.19 6.06 21.58
N TYR A 157 -26.54 6.29 20.31
CA TYR A 157 -26.60 7.61 19.69
C TYR A 157 -28.04 7.85 19.22
N GLY A 158 -28.71 8.83 19.83
CA GLY A 158 -30.15 9.01 19.67
C GLY A 158 -30.94 7.77 20.09
N LYS A 159 -31.65 7.13 19.15
CA LYS A 159 -32.42 5.88 19.38
C LYS A 159 -31.69 4.62 18.94
N LYS A 160 -30.48 4.72 18.39
CA LYS A 160 -29.76 3.61 17.78
C LYS A 160 -28.71 3.06 18.75
N ASN A 161 -28.78 1.76 19.04
CA ASN A 161 -27.69 1.05 19.69
C ASN A 161 -26.50 0.96 18.72
N LEU A 162 -25.34 1.38 19.18
CA LEU A 162 -24.09 1.31 18.43
C LEU A 162 -23.49 -0.09 18.55
N SER A 163 -22.97 -0.59 17.44
CA SER A 163 -22.19 -1.82 17.39
C SER A 163 -21.02 -1.62 16.45
N ARG A 164 -19.94 -2.36 16.69
CA ARG A 164 -18.72 -2.26 15.88
C ARG A 164 -19.01 -2.66 14.44
N GLU A 165 -18.57 -1.84 13.50
CA GLU A 165 -18.69 -2.14 12.08
C GLU A 165 -17.82 -3.34 11.67
N LYS A 166 -18.21 -3.96 10.55
CA LYS A 166 -17.39 -4.99 9.90
C LYS A 166 -16.04 -4.40 9.50
N LEU A 167 -14.96 -5.14 9.70
CA LEU A 167 -13.62 -4.68 9.33
C LEU A 167 -13.44 -4.69 7.82
N VAL A 168 -12.92 -3.58 7.29
CA VAL A 168 -12.71 -3.36 5.86
C VAL A 168 -11.25 -2.98 5.61
N TYR A 169 -10.65 -3.54 4.56
CA TYR A 169 -9.28 -3.21 4.15
C TYR A 169 -9.23 -3.05 2.63
N VAL A 170 -8.94 -1.85 2.18
CA VAL A 170 -8.94 -1.48 0.76
C VAL A 170 -7.56 -0.96 0.38
N LEU A 171 -6.96 -1.56 -0.65
CA LEU A 171 -5.73 -1.09 -1.24
C LEU A 171 -6.03 -0.30 -2.50
N LEU A 172 -5.72 0.99 -2.48
CA LEU A 172 -5.86 1.91 -3.60
C LEU A 172 -4.51 2.09 -4.30
N ASN A 173 -4.49 2.10 -5.63
CA ASN A 173 -3.35 2.62 -6.38
C ASN A 173 -3.62 4.10 -6.76
N LYS A 174 -3.27 5.00 -5.84
CA LYS A 174 -3.59 6.43 -5.88
C LYS A 174 -3.02 7.12 -7.15
N PRO A 175 -3.84 7.86 -7.92
CA PRO A 175 -3.40 8.74 -9.01
C PRO A 175 -2.83 10.08 -8.51
N LYS A 176 -2.22 10.84 -9.44
CA LYS A 176 -1.80 12.23 -9.17
C LYS A 176 -3.04 13.11 -8.97
N ASP A 177 -2.85 14.27 -8.34
CA ASP A 177 -3.87 15.30 -8.13
C ASP A 177 -5.00 14.96 -7.14
N PHE A 178 -4.76 14.00 -6.25
CA PHE A 178 -5.66 13.71 -5.12
C PHE A 178 -4.95 13.93 -3.79
N ILE A 179 -5.61 14.59 -2.85
CA ILE A 179 -5.08 14.85 -1.51
C ILE A 179 -5.48 13.72 -0.56
N THR A 180 -4.54 13.26 0.29
CA THR A 180 -4.84 12.29 1.35
C THR A 180 -5.39 12.99 2.59
N THR A 181 -6.68 13.34 2.53
CA THR A 181 -7.48 13.85 3.66
C THR A 181 -8.88 13.22 3.61
N THR A 182 -9.56 13.14 4.75
CA THR A 182 -10.96 12.71 4.82
C THR A 182 -11.93 13.83 4.45
N GLU A 183 -11.53 15.09 4.67
CA GLU A 183 -12.31 16.28 4.36
C GLU A 183 -11.36 17.40 3.90
N ASP A 184 -11.77 18.16 2.89
CA ASP A 184 -11.00 19.29 2.36
C ASP A 184 -11.86 20.56 2.31
N PRO A 185 -11.57 21.58 3.15
CA PRO A 185 -12.34 22.82 3.16
C PRO A 185 -12.30 23.61 1.84
N GLU A 186 -11.27 23.40 1.03
CA GLU A 186 -11.07 24.07 -0.27
C GLU A 186 -11.74 23.32 -1.44
N GLY A 187 -12.41 22.19 -1.17
CA GLY A 187 -13.14 21.42 -2.20
C GLY A 187 -12.26 20.73 -3.24
N ARG A 188 -10.98 20.48 -2.93
CA ARG A 188 -10.05 19.76 -3.81
C ARG A 188 -10.37 18.27 -3.81
N LYS A 189 -10.01 17.58 -4.90
CA LYS A 189 -10.21 16.13 -5.04
C LYS A 189 -9.49 15.36 -3.93
N THR A 190 -10.22 14.51 -3.23
CA THR A 190 -9.70 13.72 -2.11
C THR A 190 -9.62 12.25 -2.47
N VAL A 191 -8.72 11.53 -1.83
CA VAL A 191 -8.65 10.07 -1.99
C VAL A 191 -9.95 9.35 -1.58
N MET A 192 -10.81 9.99 -0.78
CA MET A 192 -12.12 9.45 -0.42
C MET A 192 -13.05 9.36 -1.64
N ASP A 193 -12.94 10.29 -2.60
CA ASP A 193 -13.71 10.27 -3.84
C ASP A 193 -13.44 9.00 -4.68
N LEU A 194 -12.23 8.46 -4.58
CA LEU A 194 -11.79 7.26 -5.30
C LEU A 194 -12.32 5.97 -4.67
N VAL A 195 -12.58 5.97 -3.36
CA VAL A 195 -13.01 4.79 -2.60
C VAL A 195 -14.45 4.90 -2.08
N LYS A 196 -15.20 5.94 -2.50
CA LYS A 196 -16.58 6.21 -2.05
C LYS A 196 -17.54 5.02 -2.24
N ASN A 197 -17.32 4.24 -3.30
CA ASN A 197 -18.13 3.08 -3.64
C ASN A 197 -17.52 1.76 -3.16
N ALA A 198 -16.43 1.81 -2.37
CA ALA A 198 -15.73 0.61 -1.95
C ALA A 198 -16.50 -0.19 -0.91
N SER A 199 -17.12 0.46 0.07
CA SER A 199 -17.85 -0.22 1.14
C SER A 199 -18.80 0.76 1.84
N LYS A 200 -19.82 0.20 2.51
CA LYS A 200 -20.80 0.96 3.31
C LYS A 200 -20.20 1.49 4.61
N GLU A 201 -19.23 0.77 5.15
CA GLU A 201 -18.53 1.07 6.38
C GLU A 201 -17.55 2.24 6.23
N ARG A 202 -17.36 3.01 7.31
CA ARG A 202 -16.52 4.21 7.27
C ARG A 202 -15.03 3.86 7.33
N ILE A 203 -14.34 3.88 6.19
CA ILE A 203 -12.88 3.69 6.11
C ILE A 203 -12.09 5.01 6.08
N PHE A 204 -10.83 4.97 6.50
CA PHE A 204 -9.90 6.10 6.45
C PHE A 204 -8.51 5.67 5.95
N PRO A 205 -7.72 6.58 5.36
CA PRO A 205 -6.39 6.25 4.85
C PRO A 205 -5.39 5.92 5.98
N VAL A 206 -4.53 4.94 5.72
CA VAL A 206 -3.42 4.54 6.59
C VAL A 206 -2.16 5.27 6.13
N GLY A 207 -1.80 6.32 6.88
CA GLY A 207 -0.74 7.24 6.52
C GLY A 207 -1.17 8.19 5.39
N ARG A 208 -0.19 8.84 4.76
CA ARG A 208 -0.43 9.85 3.73
C ARG A 208 0.48 9.65 2.52
N LEU A 209 -0.01 10.04 1.36
CA LEU A 209 0.80 10.31 0.16
C LEU A 209 0.57 11.75 -0.26
N ASP A 210 1.62 12.44 -0.69
CA ASP A 210 1.48 13.80 -1.19
C ASP A 210 0.56 13.85 -2.42
N ARG A 211 0.00 15.03 -2.71
CA ARG A 211 -0.91 15.25 -3.83
C ARG A 211 -0.39 14.67 -5.15
N ASN A 212 0.88 14.95 -5.45
CA ASN A 212 1.54 14.56 -6.71
C ASN A 212 2.27 13.21 -6.62
N THR A 213 2.26 12.59 -5.44
CA THR A 213 2.81 11.24 -5.24
C THR A 213 1.74 10.21 -5.58
N THR A 214 2.11 9.23 -6.37
CA THR A 214 1.23 8.15 -6.80
C THR A 214 1.55 6.87 -6.04
N GLY A 215 0.66 5.88 -6.12
CA GLY A 215 0.96 4.52 -5.72
C GLY A 215 0.07 3.99 -4.62
N LEU A 216 0.53 2.92 -3.98
CA LEU A 216 -0.28 2.19 -3.03
C LEU A 216 -0.66 3.05 -1.84
N LEU A 217 -1.93 3.07 -1.45
CA LEU A 217 -2.45 3.67 -0.22
C LEU A 217 -3.48 2.72 0.37
N LEU A 218 -3.27 2.31 1.62
CA LEU A 218 -4.18 1.42 2.34
C LEU A 218 -5.27 2.26 3.01
N PHE A 219 -6.49 1.74 3.03
CA PHE A 219 -7.63 2.26 3.77
C PHE A 219 -8.18 1.17 4.67
N THR A 220 -8.62 1.55 5.87
CA THR A 220 -9.28 0.63 6.78
C THR A 220 -10.15 1.38 7.79
N ASN A 221 -11.08 0.68 8.43
CA ASN A 221 -11.72 1.11 9.67
C ASN A 221 -11.10 0.43 10.91
N ASP A 222 -10.04 -0.38 10.73
CA ASP A 222 -9.26 -0.96 11.81
C ASP A 222 -8.19 0.02 12.31
N GLY A 223 -8.54 0.83 13.32
CA GLY A 223 -7.64 1.81 13.92
C GLY A 223 -6.38 1.21 14.54
N GLU A 224 -6.44 -0.03 15.06
CA GLU A 224 -5.30 -0.72 15.66
C GLU A 224 -4.26 -1.06 14.58
N LEU A 225 -4.72 -1.63 13.47
CA LEU A 225 -3.84 -1.92 12.36
C LEU A 225 -3.28 -0.64 11.74
N ALA A 226 -4.11 0.40 11.60
CA ALA A 226 -3.66 1.68 11.07
C ALA A 226 -2.55 2.31 11.94
N GLN A 227 -2.70 2.27 13.26
CA GLN A 227 -1.68 2.73 14.20
C GLN A 227 -0.40 1.90 14.10
N LYS A 228 -0.50 0.56 14.11
CA LYS A 228 0.66 -0.34 13.94
C LYS A 228 1.41 -0.05 12.63
N LEU A 229 0.69 0.22 11.54
CA LEU A 229 1.30 0.45 10.23
C LEU A 229 1.92 1.85 10.07
N THR A 230 1.49 2.82 10.86
CA THR A 230 1.94 4.22 10.77
C THR A 230 2.96 4.61 11.84
N HIS A 231 2.97 3.91 12.98
CA HIS A 231 3.87 4.23 14.07
C HIS A 231 5.34 3.96 13.69
N PRO A 232 6.27 4.91 13.90
CA PRO A 232 7.67 4.77 13.49
C PRO A 232 8.40 3.56 14.07
N SER A 233 8.03 3.11 15.28
CA SER A 233 8.69 1.97 15.96
C SER A 233 8.59 0.65 15.19
N HIS A 234 7.56 0.47 14.36
CA HIS A 234 7.35 -0.78 13.62
C HIS A 234 8.15 -0.86 12.32
N LYS A 235 8.87 0.21 11.94
CA LYS A 235 9.78 0.24 10.78
C LYS A 235 9.20 -0.38 9.50
N ASN A 236 7.91 -0.14 9.24
CA ASN A 236 7.23 -0.74 8.08
C ASN A 236 7.85 -0.24 6.76
N SER A 237 8.44 -1.16 6.00
CA SER A 237 9.09 -0.88 4.72
C SER A 237 8.12 -0.32 3.67
N LYS A 238 8.61 0.68 2.93
CA LYS A 238 7.98 1.29 1.76
C LYS A 238 9.01 1.33 0.64
N ILE A 239 8.64 0.86 -0.54
CA ILE A 239 9.48 0.96 -1.73
C ILE A 239 8.85 1.94 -2.70
N TYR A 240 9.65 2.91 -3.15
CA TYR A 240 9.27 3.89 -4.15
C TYR A 240 10.10 3.71 -5.42
N GLN A 241 9.44 3.90 -6.56
CA GLN A 241 10.11 4.19 -7.80
C GLN A 241 10.17 5.72 -7.96
N VAL A 242 11.35 6.23 -8.24
CA VAL A 242 11.67 7.65 -8.36
C VAL A 242 12.20 7.91 -9.76
N GLU A 243 11.79 9.03 -10.35
CA GLU A 243 12.39 9.58 -11.56
C GLU A 243 12.94 10.97 -11.26
N LEU A 244 14.20 11.17 -11.58
CA LEU A 244 14.92 12.44 -11.44
C LEU A 244 14.94 13.23 -12.75
N ASP A 245 15.05 14.54 -12.64
CA ASP A 245 15.21 15.47 -13.77
C ASP A 245 16.49 15.18 -14.58
N LYS A 246 17.57 14.82 -13.89
CA LYS A 246 18.89 14.51 -14.45
C LYS A 246 19.48 13.22 -13.85
N PRO A 247 20.44 12.56 -14.53
CA PRO A 247 21.05 11.34 -14.03
C PRO A 247 21.77 11.55 -12.70
N ILE A 248 21.62 10.61 -11.77
CA ILE A 248 22.34 10.66 -10.50
C ILE A 248 23.83 10.35 -10.71
N THR A 249 24.71 11.04 -9.97
CA THR A 249 26.14 10.74 -9.96
C THR A 249 26.43 9.54 -9.05
N LYS A 250 27.57 8.87 -9.26
CA LYS A 250 27.99 7.76 -8.37
C LYS A 250 28.25 8.25 -6.94
N ASP A 251 28.82 9.45 -6.81
CA ASP A 251 29.14 10.04 -5.51
C ASP A 251 27.86 10.36 -4.73
N ASP A 252 26.87 10.95 -5.39
CA ASP A 252 25.59 11.27 -4.75
C ASP A 252 24.77 10.03 -4.44
N PHE A 253 24.83 8.99 -5.29
CA PHE A 253 24.27 7.68 -4.99
C PHE A 253 24.86 7.12 -3.68
N GLN A 254 26.19 7.16 -3.53
CA GLN A 254 26.86 6.66 -2.33
C GLN A 254 26.47 7.47 -1.08
N LYS A 255 26.40 8.81 -1.18
CA LYS A 255 25.95 9.66 -0.07
C LYS A 255 24.55 9.29 0.42
N ILE A 256 23.63 8.94 -0.47
CA ILE A 256 22.28 8.50 -0.08
C ILE A 256 22.33 7.17 0.67
N VAL A 257 23.14 6.22 0.19
CA VAL A 257 23.32 4.90 0.84
C VAL A 257 23.94 5.04 2.23
N ASP A 258 24.92 5.92 2.40
CA ASP A 258 25.57 6.18 3.70
C ASP A 258 24.66 6.94 4.70
N GLY A 259 23.56 7.51 4.18
CA GLY A 259 22.61 8.34 4.89
C GLY A 259 22.99 9.83 4.86
N LEU A 260 21.98 10.68 4.70
CA LEU A 260 22.14 12.13 4.54
C LEU A 260 21.61 12.89 5.74
N GLU A 261 22.32 13.93 6.18
CA GLU A 261 21.76 14.89 7.13
C GLU A 261 20.79 15.85 6.42
N LEU A 262 19.57 15.94 6.95
CA LEU A 262 18.54 16.88 6.52
C LEU A 262 18.22 17.85 7.68
N GLU A 263 17.44 18.88 7.39
CA GLU A 263 17.01 19.90 8.37
C GLU A 263 16.37 19.32 9.66
N ASP A 264 15.71 18.16 9.56
CA ASP A 264 15.02 17.46 10.65
C ASP A 264 15.76 16.19 11.09
N GLY A 265 17.06 16.10 10.79
CA GLY A 265 17.99 15.04 11.18
C GLY A 265 18.27 13.99 10.09
N LYS A 266 19.12 13.02 10.43
CA LYS A 266 19.60 11.98 9.51
C LYS A 266 18.49 11.21 8.80
N ALA A 267 18.58 11.14 7.48
CA ALA A 267 17.76 10.34 6.58
C ALA A 267 18.49 9.04 6.24
N GLU A 268 18.04 7.94 6.83
CA GLU A 268 18.54 6.60 6.52
C GLU A 268 17.68 5.95 5.44
N VAL A 269 18.35 5.39 4.44
CA VAL A 269 17.75 4.63 3.35
C VAL A 269 18.10 3.17 3.56
N ASP A 270 17.12 2.29 3.47
CA ASP A 270 17.32 0.86 3.71
C ASP A 270 17.98 0.19 2.50
N ASP A 271 17.56 0.58 1.29
CA ASP A 271 18.15 0.12 0.04
C ASP A 271 17.93 1.15 -1.09
N LEU A 272 18.88 1.21 -2.04
CA LEU A 272 18.83 2.08 -3.20
C LEU A 272 19.34 1.32 -4.43
N ALA A 273 18.55 1.30 -5.50
CA ALA A 273 18.88 0.62 -6.73
C ALA A 273 18.63 1.49 -7.97
N LEU A 274 19.53 1.41 -8.96
CA LEU A 274 19.30 2.01 -10.28
C LEU A 274 18.39 1.12 -11.11
N ILE A 275 17.42 1.73 -11.79
CA ILE A 275 16.48 1.05 -12.67
C ILE A 275 16.77 1.46 -14.11
N GLY A 276 17.18 0.50 -14.94
CA GLY A 276 17.54 0.76 -16.35
C GLY A 276 18.89 1.47 -16.52
N ASN A 277 19.12 2.06 -17.69
CA ASN A 277 20.46 2.49 -18.12
C ASN A 277 20.68 4.01 -18.08
N THR A 278 19.65 4.81 -17.79
CA THR A 278 19.73 6.29 -17.86
C THR A 278 20.19 6.92 -16.55
N ASN A 279 20.32 6.14 -15.48
CA ASN A 279 20.58 6.58 -14.10
C ASN A 279 19.61 7.67 -13.59
N LYS A 280 18.45 7.83 -14.24
CA LYS A 280 17.39 8.76 -13.82
C LYS A 280 16.30 8.08 -12.99
N PHE A 281 16.16 6.76 -13.14
CA PHE A 281 15.17 5.99 -12.42
C PHE A 281 15.82 5.22 -11.29
N LEU A 282 15.25 5.33 -10.09
CA LEU A 282 15.74 4.68 -8.89
C LEU A 282 14.62 3.95 -8.15
N GLY A 283 14.94 2.81 -7.56
CA GLY A 283 14.16 2.18 -6.51
C GLY A 283 14.75 2.60 -5.17
N ILE A 284 13.93 3.10 -4.25
CA ILE A 284 14.34 3.48 -2.90
C ILE A 284 13.45 2.79 -1.87
N GLU A 285 14.06 2.05 -0.95
CA GLU A 285 13.40 1.44 0.20
C GLU A 285 13.66 2.28 1.46
N ILE A 286 12.57 2.64 2.15
CA ILE A 286 12.63 3.36 3.43
C ILE A 286 11.55 2.87 4.39
N HIS A 287 11.88 2.84 5.67
CA HIS A 287 10.91 2.72 6.75
C HIS A 287 10.47 4.09 7.31
N ILE A 288 11.31 5.12 7.15
CA ILE A 288 11.09 6.48 7.66
C ILE A 288 9.76 7.08 7.13
N GLY A 289 9.03 7.75 8.02
CA GLY A 289 7.70 8.33 7.74
C GLY A 289 7.65 9.87 7.74
N ARG A 290 8.80 10.56 7.63
CA ARG A 290 8.89 12.03 7.68
C ARG A 290 8.27 12.68 6.44
N ASN A 291 7.80 13.92 6.58
CA ASN A 291 7.16 14.64 5.49
C ASN A 291 8.09 14.74 4.27
N ARG A 292 7.56 14.38 3.08
CA ARG A 292 8.26 14.46 1.78
C ARG A 292 9.68 13.88 1.78
N ILE A 293 9.99 12.90 2.63
CA ILE A 293 11.37 12.47 2.91
C ILE A 293 12.14 12.06 1.65
N VAL A 294 11.53 11.29 0.75
CA VAL A 294 12.18 10.87 -0.51
C VAL A 294 12.53 12.08 -1.36
N ARG A 295 11.63 13.07 -1.46
CA ARG A 295 11.88 14.28 -2.25
C ARG A 295 13.01 15.11 -1.63
N ARG A 296 12.98 15.30 -0.31
CA ARG A 296 14.01 16.07 0.41
C ARG A 296 15.41 15.44 0.30
N ILE A 297 15.51 14.11 0.27
CA ILE A 297 16.76 13.38 0.03
C ILE A 297 17.40 13.78 -1.31
N PHE A 298 16.61 13.83 -2.38
CA PHE A 298 17.12 14.17 -3.71
C PHE A 298 17.28 15.69 -3.90
N GLU A 299 16.35 16.48 -3.35
CA GLU A 299 16.38 17.95 -3.39
C GLU A 299 17.63 18.51 -2.67
N SER A 300 18.07 17.91 -1.56
CA SER A 300 19.28 18.34 -0.83
C SER A 300 20.58 18.16 -1.64
N LEU A 301 20.55 17.28 -2.64
CA LEU A 301 21.65 17.04 -3.57
C LEU A 301 21.46 17.77 -4.92
N GLY A 302 20.45 18.64 -5.02
CA GLY A 302 20.19 19.45 -6.21
C GLY A 302 19.51 18.71 -7.35
N TYR A 303 18.74 17.66 -7.05
CA TYR A 303 17.88 16.95 -8.01
C TYR A 303 16.41 17.28 -7.78
N GLU A 304 15.63 17.30 -8.86
CA GLU A 304 14.18 17.41 -8.79
C GLU A 304 13.52 16.05 -9.05
N VAL A 305 12.58 15.67 -8.17
CA VAL A 305 11.81 14.43 -8.34
C VAL A 305 10.62 14.66 -9.26
N VAL A 306 10.77 14.25 -10.51
CA VAL A 306 9.75 14.35 -11.59
C VAL A 306 8.57 13.43 -11.29
N THR A 307 8.84 12.17 -10.96
CA THR A 307 7.81 11.20 -10.56
C THR A 307 8.21 10.47 -9.30
N LEU A 308 7.22 10.22 -8.44
CA LEU A 308 7.38 9.47 -7.21
C LEU A 308 6.20 8.53 -7.06
N ASP A 309 6.50 7.23 -7.03
CA ASP A 309 5.47 6.20 -7.08
C ASP A 309 5.72 5.10 -6.04
N ARG A 310 4.86 5.01 -5.00
CA ARG A 310 4.98 3.96 -3.98
C ARG A 310 4.54 2.61 -4.53
N VAL A 311 5.49 1.77 -4.95
CA VAL A 311 5.25 0.46 -5.59
C VAL A 311 4.99 -0.66 -4.60
N GLN A 312 5.51 -0.53 -3.37
CA GLN A 312 5.27 -1.48 -2.29
C GLN A 312 5.03 -0.76 -0.96
N TYR A 313 4.14 -1.31 -0.15
CA TYR A 313 3.88 -0.83 1.20
C TYR A 313 3.58 -1.99 2.14
N ALA A 314 4.40 -2.19 3.17
CA ALA A 314 4.19 -3.26 4.15
C ALA A 314 3.98 -4.66 3.50
N GLY A 315 4.80 -4.94 2.47
CA GLY A 315 4.72 -6.17 1.67
C GLY A 315 3.55 -6.25 0.67
N LEU A 316 2.65 -5.26 0.62
CA LEU A 316 1.59 -5.15 -0.38
C LEU A 316 2.18 -4.58 -1.67
N THR A 317 1.76 -5.10 -2.83
CA THR A 317 2.25 -4.67 -4.15
C THR A 317 1.11 -4.20 -5.05
N LYS A 318 1.47 -3.52 -6.15
CA LYS A 318 0.54 -3.07 -7.21
C LYS A 318 0.09 -4.15 -8.17
N LYS A 319 0.48 -5.40 -7.92
CA LYS A 319 0.15 -6.51 -8.82
C LYS A 319 -1.37 -6.54 -9.06
N ASP A 320 -1.74 -6.55 -10.33
CA ASP A 320 -3.14 -6.58 -10.80
C ASP A 320 -4.01 -5.41 -10.29
N LEU A 321 -3.39 -4.26 -9.97
CA LEU A 321 -4.07 -3.06 -9.47
C LEU A 321 -3.72 -1.82 -10.31
N PRO A 322 -4.51 -1.52 -11.36
CA PRO A 322 -4.31 -0.34 -12.20
C PRO A 322 -4.41 0.98 -11.41
N ARG A 323 -3.82 2.04 -11.97
CA ARG A 323 -3.89 3.39 -11.37
C ARG A 323 -5.33 3.87 -11.25
N GLY A 324 -5.68 4.52 -10.14
CA GLY A 324 -7.03 5.00 -9.86
C GLY A 324 -7.94 3.92 -9.26
N ASN A 325 -7.61 2.65 -9.44
CA ASN A 325 -8.42 1.54 -8.98
C ASN A 325 -8.00 1.10 -7.58
N TRP A 326 -8.96 0.46 -6.90
CA TRP A 326 -8.77 -0.16 -5.60
C TRP A 326 -9.22 -1.62 -5.64
N ARG A 327 -8.75 -2.39 -4.67
CA ARG A 327 -9.24 -3.75 -4.39
C ARG A 327 -9.29 -3.99 -2.89
N PHE A 328 -10.08 -4.95 -2.46
CA PHE A 328 -9.97 -5.45 -1.09
C PHE A 328 -8.66 -6.21 -0.88
N LEU A 329 -8.13 -6.14 0.33
CA LEU A 329 -7.07 -7.06 0.72
C LEU A 329 -7.63 -8.48 0.83
N THR A 330 -6.81 -9.44 0.40
CA THR A 330 -7.05 -10.85 0.66
C THR A 330 -6.85 -11.14 2.13
N GLU A 331 -7.49 -12.21 2.64
CA GLU A 331 -7.34 -12.60 4.03
C GLU A 331 -5.87 -12.89 4.42
N LYS A 332 -5.10 -13.50 3.51
CA LYS A 332 -3.66 -13.74 3.71
C LYS A 332 -2.89 -12.43 3.89
N GLU A 333 -3.20 -11.41 3.11
CA GLU A 333 -2.58 -10.09 3.25
C GLU A 333 -2.94 -9.46 4.60
N VAL A 334 -4.21 -9.49 5.01
CA VAL A 334 -4.63 -8.95 6.31
C VAL A 334 -3.93 -9.69 7.46
N ILE A 335 -3.86 -11.02 7.41
CA ILE A 335 -3.16 -11.84 8.41
C ILE A 335 -1.68 -11.44 8.48
N ARG A 336 -1.01 -11.29 7.34
CA ARG A 336 0.39 -10.85 7.30
C ARG A 336 0.57 -9.50 7.97
N LEU A 337 -0.27 -8.52 7.63
CA LEU A 337 -0.16 -7.17 8.21
C LEU A 337 -0.39 -7.17 9.73
N LYS A 338 -1.32 -7.99 10.23
CA LYS A 338 -1.64 -8.04 11.66
C LYS A 338 -0.57 -8.77 12.47
N TYR A 339 -0.13 -9.94 12.01
CA TYR A 339 0.57 -10.89 12.88
C TYR A 339 2.04 -11.14 12.50
N PHE A 340 2.49 -10.69 11.33
CA PHE A 340 3.80 -11.04 10.77
C PHE A 340 4.65 -9.83 10.34
N LEU A 341 4.17 -8.61 10.63
CA LEU A 341 4.95 -7.37 10.56
C LEU A 341 5.53 -7.02 11.93
#